data_AF-A0A7V9G4T0-F1
#
_entry.id   AF-A0A7V9G4T0-F1
#
_cell.length_a   1.000
_cell.length_b   1.000
_cell.length_c   1.000
_cell.angle_alpha   90.00
_cell.angle_beta   90.00
_cell.angle_gamma   90.00
#
_symmetry.space_group_name_H-M   'P 1'
#
loop_
_entity.id
_entity.type
_entity.pdbx_description
1 polymer ?
#
loop_
_entity_poly.entity_id
_entity_poly.type
_entity_poly.pdbx_seq_one_letter_code
_entity_poly.pdbx_strand_id
1 'polypeptide(L)' 'HCDGQILVTPDMLGMNTQFHPRFVRRYAKLSEDMKKAFKRYRDDVKQLKFPTDAESY' A
#
# COMPACT_ATOMS: atom_id res chain seq x y z
N HIS A 1 -4.31 -23.22 -22.38
CA HIS A 1 -5.18 -22.03 -22.24
C HIS A 1 -6.22 -22.34 -21.18
N CYS A 2 -6.53 -21.38 -20.31
CA CYS A 2 -7.54 -21.51 -19.26
C CYS A 2 -8.59 -20.42 -19.45
N ASP A 3 -9.84 -20.69 -19.06
CA ASP A 3 -10.96 -19.75 -19.15
C ASP A 3 -10.91 -18.63 -18.10
N GLY A 4 -10.00 -18.77 -17.12
CA GLY A 4 -9.79 -17.79 -16.06
C GLY A 4 -8.39 -17.90 -15.48
N GLN A 5 -8.04 -16.92 -14.66
CA GLN A 5 -6.79 -16.86 -13.91
C GLN A 5 -7.09 -16.40 -12.48
N ILE A 6 -6.28 -16.85 -11.53
CA ILE A 6 -6.36 -16.45 -10.13
C ILE A 6 -5.01 -15.90 -9.69
N LEU A 7 -5.05 -14.79 -8.96
CA LEU A 7 -3.88 -14.19 -8.31
C LEU A 7 -4.24 -13.81 -6.88
N VAL A 8 -3.25 -13.88 -6.00
CA VAL A 8 -3.38 -13.42 -4.62
C VAL A 8 -3.26 -11.90 -4.61
N THR A 9 -4.30 -11.21 -4.13
CA THR A 9 -4.40 -9.74 -4.17
C THR A 9 -3.17 -9.03 -3.58
N PRO A 10 -2.66 -9.40 -2.39
CA PRO A 10 -1.41 -8.82 -1.85
C PRO A 10 -0.19 -8.90 -2.78
N ASP A 11 -0.03 -10.02 -3.50
CA ASP A 11 1.12 -10.22 -4.39
C ASP A 11 0.95 -9.44 -5.70
N MET A 12 -0.27 -9.46 -6.25
CA MET A 12 -0.66 -8.70 -7.44
C MET A 12 -0.47 -7.18 -7.24
N LEU A 13 -0.80 -6.67 -6.05
CA LEU A 13 -0.69 -5.27 -5.70
C LEU A 13 0.69 -4.86 -5.14
N GLY A 14 1.62 -5.82 -5.01
CA GLY A 14 2.97 -5.56 -4.52
C GLY A 14 3.00 -5.09 -3.06
N MET A 15 2.13 -5.63 -2.21
CA MET A 15 2.14 -5.40 -0.76
C MET A 15 3.22 -6.23 -0.07
N ASN A 16 3.45 -7.47 -0.53
CA ASN A 16 4.53 -8.33 -0.04
C ASN A 16 5.81 -8.13 -0.87
N THR A 17 6.88 -7.68 -0.21
CA THR A 17 8.19 -7.45 -0.85
C THR A 17 9.20 -8.56 -0.61
N GLN A 18 8.89 -9.56 0.22
CA GLN A 18 9.84 -10.63 0.55
C GLN A 18 9.63 -11.88 -0.30
N PHE A 19 8.41 -12.09 -0.78
CA PHE A 19 8.05 -13.25 -1.59
C PHE A 19 7.51 -12.83 -2.96
N HIS A 20 8.06 -13.43 -4.02
CA HIS A 20 7.74 -13.10 -5.41
C HIS A 20 7.56 -14.40 -6.21
N PRO A 21 6.34 -14.95 -6.25
CA PRO A 21 6.09 -16.14 -7.07
C PRO A 21 6.32 -15.81 -8.55
N ARG A 22 6.99 -16.71 -9.28
CA ARG A 22 7.36 -16.51 -10.70
C ARG A 22 6.15 -16.25 -11.62
N PHE A 23 4.96 -16.69 -11.22
CA PHE A 23 3.72 -16.59 -12.00
C PHE A 23 2.90 -15.32 -11.71
N VAL A 24 3.33 -14.47 -10.78
CA VAL A 24 2.60 -13.25 -10.43
C VAL A 24 3.08 -12.07 -11.28
N ARG A 25 2.14 -11.44 -11.99
CA ARG A 25 2.35 -10.08 -12.53
C ARG A 25 1.94 -9.06 -11.49
N ARG A 26 2.85 -8.11 -11.20
CA ARG A 26 2.56 -6.96 -10.34
C ARG A 26 1.91 -5.83 -11.13
N TYR A 27 0.84 -5.29 -10.56
CA TYR A 27 0.10 -4.15 -11.10
C TYR A 27 0.31 -2.87 -10.28
N ALA A 28 0.85 -2.98 -9.06
CA ALA A 28 1.18 -1.85 -8.21
C ALA A 28 2.41 -2.16 -7.33
N LYS A 29 2.91 -1.11 -6.64
CA LYS A 29 3.97 -1.19 -5.63
C LYS A 29 3.45 -0.65 -4.29
N LEU A 30 2.30 -1.17 -3.83
CA LEU A 30 1.60 -0.60 -2.67
C LEU A 30 2.43 -0.60 -1.40
N SER A 31 3.40 -1.51 -1.23
CA SER A 31 4.33 -1.47 -0.11
C SER A 31 5.03 -0.10 0.02
N GLU A 32 5.45 0.49 -1.10
CA GLU A 32 6.19 1.76 -1.10
C GLU A 32 5.25 2.95 -0.87
N ASP A 33 4.05 2.89 -1.44
CA ASP A 33 3.06 3.95 -1.25
C ASP A 33 2.50 3.95 0.17
N MET A 34 2.28 2.78 0.77
CA MET A 34 1.94 2.63 2.19
C MET A 34 3.04 3.20 3.09
N LYS A 35 4.32 2.87 2.84
CA LYS A 35 5.45 3.45 3.60
C LYS A 35 5.47 4.98 3.52
N LYS A 36 5.25 5.56 2.34
CA LYS A 36 5.16 7.02 2.17
C LYS A 36 3.98 7.61 2.93
N ALA A 37 2.80 6.98 2.84
CA ALA A 37 1.60 7.43 3.54
C ALA A 37 1.80 7.43 5.06
N PHE A 38 2.33 6.34 5.63
CA PHE A 38 2.62 6.27 7.06
C PHE A 38 3.67 7.28 7.50
N LYS A 39 4.71 7.53 6.68
CA LYS A 39 5.71 8.55 6.96
C LYS A 39 5.09 9.95 7.00
N ARG A 40 4.24 10.28 6.01
CA ARG A 40 3.53 11.56 5.95
C ARG A 40 2.61 11.74 7.16
N TYR A 41 1.77 10.76 7.45
CA TYR A 41 0.90 10.78 8.62
C TYR A 41 1.69 11.02 9.93
N ARG A 42 2.79 10.28 10.12
CA ARG A 42 3.68 10.48 11.27
C ARG A 42 4.23 11.90 11.33
N ASP A 43 4.65 12.45 10.20
CA ASP A 43 5.21 13.79 10.13
C ASP A 43 4.13 14.86 10.39
N ASP A 44 2.91 14.66 9.90
CA ASP A 44 1.76 15.54 10.14
C ASP A 44 1.38 15.56 11.63
N VAL A 45 1.32 14.38 12.28
CA VAL A 45 1.09 14.27 13.73
C VAL A 45 2.19 14.97 14.52
N LYS A 46 3.47 14.74 14.17
CA LYS A 46 4.62 15.36 14.86
C LYS A 46 4.64 16.88 14.71
N GLN A 47 4.12 17.39 13.59
CA GLN A 47 4.06 18.82 13.30
C GLN A 47 2.74 19.46 13.74
N LEU A 48 1.87 18.72 14.42
CA LEU A 48 0.52 19.17 14.83
C LEU A 48 -0.31 19.66 13.63
N LYS A 49 -0.04 19.14 12.44
CA LYS A 49 -0.84 19.37 11.22
C LYS A 49 -2.03 18.43 11.13
N PHE A 50 -1.98 17.31 11.86
CA PHE A 50 -3.10 16.39 12.01
C PHE A 50 -3.36 16.11 13.50
N PRO A 51 -4.63 16.12 13.94
CA PRO A 51 -5.80 16.56 13.17
C PRO A 51 -5.85 18.09 13.06
N THR A 52 -6.49 18.59 12.02
CA THR A 52 -6.93 19.98 11.89
C THR A 52 -8.30 20.18 12.55
N ASP A 53 -8.77 21.43 12.66
CA ASP A 53 -10.12 21.75 13.16
C ASP A 53 -11.21 21.10 12.28
N ALA A 54 -10.98 20.91 10.98
CA ALA A 54 -11.91 20.22 10.09
C ALA A 54 -11.94 18.69 10.32
N GLU A 55 -10.92 18.15 10.99
CA GLU A 55 -10.77 16.73 11.34
C GLU A 55 -11.06 16.47 12.82
N SER A 56 -11.54 17.49 13.55
CA SER A 56 -11.83 17.48 14.98
C SER A 56 -13.27 17.93 15.25
N TYR A 57 -13.87 17.53 16.38
CA TYR A 57 -15.21 17.95 16.81
C TYR A 57 -15.16 19.15 17.75
#